data_AF-A0A913YGN4-F1
#
_entry.id   AF-A0A913YGN4-F1
#
_cell.length_a   1.000
_cell.length_b   1.000
_cell.length_c   1.000
_cell.angle_alpha   90.00
_cell.angle_beta   90.00
_cell.angle_gamma   90.00
#
_symmetry.space_group_name_H-M   'P 1'
#
loop_
_entity.id
_entity.type
_entity.pdbx_description
1 polymer ?
#
loop_
_entity_poly.entity_id
_entity_poly.type
_entity_poly.pdbx_seq_one_letter_code
_entity_poly.pdbx_strand_id
1 'polypeptide(L)'
;MKKTKYVKDNMDCVFECMGVHWCRSINFKIAPRSNGLHVCQLLSSEQFAGKQYMGPNEAYNHYSVKNPCQETPCRNGGKCVFQENRQHYHCECREGFDGENCEKGRCNDALGMESNAIPDSKITASSYSASYLPSYARLNAALGNGGWTANPNTLGDWIQVDLSKVTRITAIATQGRQGSSYWVKTYSLQYSDDGTNFKDYEGGKTLPGNSEGSTVVKTNLDPAIAARYIRLLPKTYHNHMILRMELYGCQI
;
A
#
# COMPACT_ATOMS: atom_id res chain seq x y z
N MET A 1 -16.83 14.25 -33.02
CA MET A 1 -17.87 15.31 -32.91
C MET A 1 -17.20 16.67 -33.07
N LYS A 2 -17.90 17.62 -33.70
CA LYS A 2 -17.41 18.98 -33.94
C LYS A 2 -18.56 19.97 -33.77
N LYS A 3 -18.31 21.12 -33.12
CA LYS A 3 -19.27 22.22 -32.97
C LYS A 3 -18.59 23.55 -33.23
N THR A 4 -19.24 24.43 -33.98
CA THR A 4 -18.71 25.77 -34.27
C THR A 4 -19.39 26.80 -33.37
N LYS A 5 -18.60 27.72 -32.82
CA LYS A 5 -18.97 28.87 -32.00
C LYS A 5 -18.34 30.14 -32.57
N TYR A 6 -18.86 31.29 -32.16
CA TYR A 6 -18.32 32.59 -32.51
C TYR A 6 -17.99 33.35 -31.22
N VAL A 7 -16.74 33.76 -31.08
CA VAL A 7 -16.16 34.26 -29.82
C VAL A 7 -15.31 35.50 -30.06
N LYS A 8 -15.02 36.30 -29.03
CA LYS A 8 -14.26 37.55 -29.20
C LYS A 8 -12.77 37.28 -29.31
N ASP A 9 -12.26 36.30 -28.59
CA ASP A 9 -10.84 35.96 -28.58
C ASP A 9 -10.61 34.45 -28.37
N ASN A 10 -9.34 34.06 -28.28
CA ASN A 10 -8.95 32.66 -28.12
C ASN A 10 -9.29 32.10 -26.73
N MET A 11 -9.29 32.91 -25.67
CA MET A 11 -9.61 32.49 -24.31
C MET A 11 -11.10 32.16 -24.18
N ASP A 12 -11.96 32.98 -24.77
CA ASP A 12 -13.39 32.68 -24.89
C ASP A 12 -13.64 31.33 -25.60
N CYS A 13 -12.84 31.02 -26.63
CA CYS A 13 -12.91 29.71 -27.32
C CYS A 13 -12.53 28.55 -26.40
N VAL A 14 -11.51 28.74 -25.55
CA VAL A 14 -11.10 27.74 -24.55
C VAL A 14 -12.19 27.53 -23.52
N PHE A 15 -12.79 28.60 -22.98
CA PHE A 15 -13.88 28.49 -22.00
C PHE A 15 -15.12 27.80 -22.59
N GLU A 16 -15.45 28.06 -23.85
CA GLU A 16 -16.51 27.33 -24.57
C GLU A 16 -16.22 25.82 -24.65
N CYS A 17 -14.97 25.43 -24.88
CA CYS A 17 -14.56 24.02 -24.83
C CYS A 17 -14.68 23.45 -23.40
N MET A 18 -14.25 24.21 -22.39
CA MET A 18 -14.33 23.84 -20.97
C MET A 18 -15.76 23.77 -20.42
N GLY A 19 -16.76 24.35 -21.11
CA GLY A 19 -18.18 24.18 -20.79
C GLY A 19 -18.82 22.95 -21.44
N VAL A 20 -18.12 22.26 -22.35
CA VAL A 20 -18.67 21.15 -23.15
C VAL A 20 -17.94 19.86 -22.83
N HIS A 21 -18.60 18.89 -22.16
CA HIS A 21 -17.96 17.67 -21.64
C HIS A 21 -17.22 16.83 -22.70
N TRP A 22 -17.69 16.83 -23.95
CA TRP A 22 -17.04 16.07 -25.03
C TRP A 22 -15.90 16.82 -25.71
N CYS A 23 -15.72 18.13 -25.47
CA CYS A 23 -14.68 18.91 -26.13
C CYS A 23 -13.29 18.61 -25.54
N ARG A 24 -12.34 18.32 -26.42
CA ARG A 24 -10.96 17.94 -26.10
C ARG A 24 -9.92 18.89 -26.71
N SER A 25 -10.26 19.52 -27.84
CA SER A 25 -9.41 20.50 -28.50
C SER A 25 -10.23 21.54 -29.26
N ILE A 26 -9.58 22.64 -29.66
CA ILE A 26 -10.19 23.73 -30.41
C ILE A 26 -9.36 24.11 -31.64
N ASN A 27 -10.03 24.49 -32.73
CA ASN A 27 -9.43 25.31 -33.79
C ASN A 27 -9.98 26.73 -33.69
N PHE A 28 -9.11 27.71 -33.47
CA PHE A 28 -9.45 29.13 -33.41
C PHE A 28 -8.99 29.84 -34.68
N LYS A 29 -9.92 30.45 -35.44
CA LYS A 29 -9.57 31.20 -36.65
C LYS A 29 -8.96 32.56 -36.28
N ILE A 30 -7.73 32.81 -36.72
CA ILE A 30 -6.95 34.02 -36.41
C ILE A 30 -7.62 35.26 -36.99
N ALA A 31 -8.11 35.20 -38.24
CA ALA A 31 -8.81 36.32 -38.85
C ALA A 31 -10.30 36.37 -38.41
N PRO A 32 -10.78 37.48 -37.81
CA PRO A 32 -12.18 37.63 -37.43
C PRO A 32 -13.10 37.78 -38.65
N ARG A 33 -14.41 37.62 -38.43
CA ARG A 33 -15.45 37.95 -39.41
C ARG A 33 -15.70 39.47 -39.41
N SER A 34 -16.52 39.95 -40.35
CA SER A 34 -16.89 41.37 -40.47
C SER A 34 -17.51 41.98 -39.20
N ASN A 35 -18.09 41.16 -38.33
CA ASN A 35 -18.66 41.58 -37.05
C ASN A 35 -17.66 41.52 -35.86
N GLY A 36 -16.37 41.32 -36.14
CA GLY A 36 -15.33 41.24 -35.12
C GLY A 36 -15.24 39.91 -34.37
N LEU A 37 -16.12 38.94 -34.63
CA LEU A 37 -16.07 37.62 -33.96
C LEU A 37 -15.19 36.63 -34.73
N HIS A 38 -14.45 35.82 -33.97
CA HIS A 38 -13.64 34.73 -34.48
C HIS A 38 -14.42 33.43 -34.58
N VAL A 39 -14.03 32.56 -35.53
CA VAL A 39 -14.60 31.22 -35.64
C VAL A 39 -13.87 30.29 -34.69
N CYS A 40 -14.59 29.71 -33.74
CA CYS A 40 -14.09 28.75 -32.77
C CYS A 40 -14.69 27.36 -33.07
N GLN A 41 -13.88 26.35 -33.34
CA GLN A 41 -14.34 24.99 -33.59
C GLN A 41 -13.97 24.12 -32.40
N LEU A 42 -14.97 23.65 -31.65
CA LEU A 42 -14.83 22.67 -30.59
C LEU A 42 -14.76 21.27 -31.19
N LEU A 43 -13.77 20.48 -30.79
CA LEU A 43 -13.48 19.15 -31.35
C LEU A 43 -13.46 18.10 -30.23
N SER A 44 -14.00 16.92 -30.49
CA SER A 44 -13.99 15.82 -29.51
C SER A 44 -12.73 14.97 -29.50
N SER A 45 -11.80 15.21 -30.43
CA SER A 45 -10.56 14.44 -30.56
C SER A 45 -9.40 15.19 -29.92
N GLU A 46 -8.59 14.47 -29.14
CA GLU A 46 -7.24 14.91 -28.78
C GLU A 46 -6.33 14.76 -30.01
N GLN A 47 -5.29 15.58 -30.10
CA GLN A 47 -4.42 15.85 -31.26
C GLN A 47 -3.77 14.65 -31.98
N PHE A 48 -3.98 13.40 -31.52
CA PHE A 48 -3.27 12.23 -32.04
C PHE A 48 -4.12 11.20 -32.78
N ALA A 49 -5.45 11.36 -32.83
CA ALA A 49 -6.34 10.41 -33.53
C ALA A 49 -6.65 10.78 -35.00
N GLY A 50 -5.95 11.76 -35.58
CA GLY A 50 -6.22 12.15 -36.95
C GLY A 50 -5.39 13.32 -37.45
N LYS A 51 -4.20 13.02 -37.99
CA LYS A 51 -3.48 13.91 -38.92
C LYS A 51 -4.37 14.37 -40.10
N GLN A 52 -5.51 13.73 -40.32
CA GLN A 52 -6.47 14.06 -41.39
C GLN A 52 -7.29 15.34 -41.14
N TYR A 53 -7.29 15.89 -39.91
CA TYR A 53 -7.81 17.24 -39.63
C TYR A 53 -6.70 18.29 -39.52
N MET A 54 -5.44 17.88 -39.72
CA MET A 54 -4.24 18.72 -39.65
C MET A 54 -3.80 19.12 -41.06
N GLY A 55 -4.19 20.32 -41.46
CA GLY A 55 -3.27 21.18 -42.18
C GLY A 55 -2.83 22.27 -41.21
N PRO A 56 -1.55 22.67 -41.16
CA PRO A 56 -1.21 24.01 -40.69
C PRO A 56 -1.90 24.97 -41.66
N ASN A 57 -3.14 25.35 -41.36
CA ASN A 57 -3.79 26.40 -42.08
C ASN A 57 -3.35 27.67 -41.37
N GLU A 58 -2.55 28.52 -42.03
CA GLU A 58 -2.08 29.80 -41.49
C GLU A 58 -3.22 30.65 -40.88
N ALA A 59 -4.46 30.38 -41.27
CA ALA A 59 -5.63 31.02 -40.72
C ALA A 59 -6.11 30.51 -39.34
N TYR A 60 -5.57 29.43 -38.77
CA TYR A 60 -6.06 28.83 -37.52
C TYR A 60 -4.95 28.48 -36.52
N ASN A 61 -5.18 28.83 -35.24
CA ASN A 61 -4.43 28.31 -34.11
C ASN A 61 -5.17 27.12 -33.49
N HIS A 62 -4.47 26.02 -33.26
CA HIS A 62 -5.03 24.84 -32.60
C HIS A 62 -4.56 24.77 -31.14
N TYR A 63 -5.50 24.55 -30.22
CA TYR A 63 -5.21 24.36 -28.80
C TYR A 63 -5.83 23.05 -28.31
N SER A 64 -5.09 22.28 -27.53
CA SER A 64 -5.58 21.07 -26.87
C SER A 64 -5.61 21.29 -25.36
N VAL A 65 -6.62 20.76 -24.67
CA VAL A 65 -6.62 20.74 -23.21
C VAL A 65 -5.49 19.79 -22.77
N LYS A 66 -4.53 20.29 -21.98
CA LYS A 66 -3.45 19.44 -21.46
C LYS A 66 -4.08 18.31 -20.65
N ASN A 67 -3.84 17.07 -21.08
CA ASN A 67 -4.31 15.87 -20.38
C ASN A 67 -3.17 15.35 -19.49
N PRO A 68 -3.21 15.54 -18.16
CA PRO A 68 -2.14 15.11 -17.26
C PRO A 68 -1.87 13.60 -17.30
N CYS A 69 -2.85 12.79 -17.72
CA CYS A 69 -2.67 11.35 -17.84
C CYS A 69 -1.73 10.93 -18.98
N GLN A 70 -1.41 11.82 -19.93
CA GLN A 70 -0.46 11.53 -21.01
C GLN A 70 0.97 11.36 -20.51
N GLU A 71 1.32 11.99 -19.39
CA GLU A 71 2.65 11.85 -18.76
C GLU A 71 2.75 10.56 -17.91
N THR A 72 1.72 9.71 -17.93
CA THR A 72 1.63 8.47 -17.13
C THR A 72 1.94 8.69 -15.64
N PRO A 73 1.24 9.61 -14.95
CA PRO A 73 1.56 10.00 -13.58
C PRO A 73 1.32 8.86 -12.57
N CYS A 74 0.35 7.99 -12.83
CA CYS A 74 0.03 6.85 -11.96
C CYS A 74 1.04 5.72 -12.10
N ARG A 75 1.72 5.39 -11.00
CA ARG A 75 2.73 4.34 -10.90
C ARG A 75 2.10 2.97 -10.63
N ASN A 76 2.93 1.92 -10.67
CA ASN A 76 2.56 0.56 -10.29
C ASN A 76 1.30 0.00 -11.00
N GLY A 77 1.08 0.43 -12.24
CA GLY A 77 -0.07 0.01 -13.04
C GLY A 77 -1.41 0.61 -12.60
N GLY A 78 -1.40 1.67 -11.79
CA GLY A 78 -2.57 2.46 -11.44
C GLY A 78 -3.20 3.09 -12.67
N LYS A 79 -4.53 3.22 -12.67
CA LYS A 79 -5.30 3.79 -13.78
C LYS A 79 -5.49 5.29 -13.58
N CYS A 80 -4.99 6.08 -14.52
CA CYS A 80 -5.18 7.53 -14.50
C CYS A 80 -6.58 7.91 -14.96
N VAL A 81 -7.30 8.63 -14.12
CA VAL A 81 -8.65 9.12 -14.39
C VAL A 81 -8.62 10.64 -14.41
N PHE A 82 -8.90 11.22 -15.58
CA PHE A 82 -8.99 12.66 -15.75
C PHE A 82 -10.36 13.16 -15.25
N GLN A 83 -10.38 14.06 -14.27
CA GLN A 83 -11.61 14.52 -13.64
C GLN A 83 -12.44 15.43 -14.58
N GLU A 84 -13.76 15.46 -14.38
CA GLU A 84 -14.70 16.19 -15.24
C GLU A 84 -14.43 17.70 -15.33
N ASN A 85 -13.82 18.29 -14.28
CA ASN A 85 -13.42 19.70 -14.25
C ASN A 85 -12.20 20.02 -15.15
N ARG A 86 -11.56 19.00 -15.75
CA ARG A 86 -10.43 19.11 -16.69
C ARG A 86 -9.21 19.88 -16.16
N GLN A 87 -9.08 20.01 -14.84
CA GLN A 87 -7.91 20.62 -14.23
C GLN A 87 -7.06 19.59 -13.49
N HIS A 88 -7.67 18.55 -12.92
CA HIS A 88 -6.97 17.55 -12.12
C HIS A 88 -7.19 16.12 -12.65
N TYR A 89 -6.28 15.22 -12.24
CA TYR A 89 -6.42 13.78 -12.40
C TYR A 89 -6.43 13.13 -11.01
N HIS A 90 -6.88 11.88 -10.95
CA HIS A 90 -6.68 11.01 -9.82
C HIS A 90 -6.26 9.62 -10.30
N CYS A 91 -5.48 8.90 -9.51
CA CYS A 91 -5.05 7.55 -9.80
C CYS A 91 -5.90 6.53 -9.05
N GLU A 92 -6.60 5.68 -9.79
CA GLU A 92 -7.21 4.47 -9.25
C GLU A 92 -6.10 3.41 -9.07
N CYS A 93 -5.65 3.23 -7.83
CA CYS A 93 -4.56 2.31 -7.52
C CYS A 93 -5.00 0.85 -7.59
N ARG A 94 -4.08 -0.01 -8.04
CA ARG A 94 -4.25 -1.47 -7.95
C ARG A 94 -4.21 -1.89 -6.49
N GLU A 95 -4.79 -3.07 -6.22
CA GLU A 95 -4.70 -3.71 -4.92
C GLU A 95 -3.23 -3.82 -4.48
N GLY A 96 -2.97 -3.50 -3.21
CA GLY A 96 -1.61 -3.44 -2.68
C GLY A 96 -0.85 -2.13 -2.93
N PHE A 97 -1.47 -1.09 -3.50
CA PHE A 97 -0.86 0.23 -3.69
C PHE A 97 -1.74 1.38 -3.20
N ASP A 98 -1.11 2.50 -2.83
CA ASP A 98 -1.71 3.72 -2.30
C ASP A 98 -0.79 4.92 -2.60
N GLY A 99 -1.16 6.11 -2.14
CA GLY A 99 -0.51 7.38 -2.49
C GLY A 99 -1.25 8.10 -3.61
N GLU A 100 -0.92 9.39 -3.79
CA GLU A 100 -1.59 10.25 -4.78
C GLU A 100 -1.43 9.69 -6.21
N ASN A 101 -0.28 9.08 -6.47
CA ASN A 101 0.13 8.52 -7.74
C ASN A 101 0.35 7.00 -7.68
N CYS A 102 -0.23 6.32 -6.69
CA CYS A 102 -0.01 4.88 -6.44
C CYS A 102 1.47 4.53 -6.24
N GLU A 103 2.26 5.49 -5.77
CA GLU A 103 3.70 5.36 -5.60
C GLU A 103 4.08 4.55 -4.36
N LYS A 104 3.14 4.36 -3.43
CA LYS A 104 3.35 3.62 -2.19
C LYS A 104 2.77 2.23 -2.33
N GLY A 105 3.60 1.19 -2.28
CA GLY A 105 3.08 -0.15 -2.00
C GLY A 105 2.51 -0.19 -0.58
N ARG A 106 1.29 -0.71 -0.40
CA ARG A 106 0.76 -1.12 0.91
C ARG A 106 1.68 -2.21 1.43
N CYS A 107 2.55 -1.83 2.35
CA CYS A 107 3.48 -2.75 2.98
C CYS A 107 3.01 -3.08 4.39
N ASN A 108 1.73 -3.36 4.53
CA ASN A 108 1.08 -3.61 5.81
C ASN A 108 0.16 -4.84 5.72
N ASP A 109 0.35 -5.68 4.72
CA ASP A 109 -0.43 -6.89 4.49
C ASP A 109 0.06 -8.00 5.41
N ALA A 110 -0.84 -8.90 5.83
CA ALA A 110 -0.48 -10.05 6.64
C ALA A 110 0.47 -10.97 5.84
N LEU A 111 1.59 -11.35 6.44
CA LEU A 111 2.63 -12.15 5.78
C LEU A 111 2.33 -13.65 5.80
N GLY A 112 1.35 -14.08 6.62
CA GLY A 112 0.72 -15.38 6.46
C GLY A 112 0.86 -16.34 7.62
N MET A 113 1.02 -15.82 8.84
CA MET A 113 0.91 -16.66 10.04
C MET A 113 -0.51 -17.20 10.20
N GLU A 114 -1.53 -16.34 10.16
CA GLU A 114 -2.93 -16.75 10.32
C GLU A 114 -3.44 -17.56 9.12
N SER A 115 -3.09 -17.15 7.90
CA SER A 115 -3.59 -17.78 6.66
C SER A 115 -2.91 -19.10 6.31
N ASN A 116 -1.88 -19.52 7.06
CA ASN A 116 -0.99 -20.64 6.75
C ASN A 116 -0.15 -20.48 5.47
N ALA A 117 -0.08 -19.28 4.88
CA ALA A 117 0.83 -19.03 3.76
C ALA A 117 2.31 -19.14 4.17
N ILE A 118 2.63 -18.86 5.44
CA ILE A 118 3.89 -19.28 6.06
C ILE A 118 3.71 -20.71 6.57
N PRO A 119 4.41 -21.72 6.04
CA PRO A 119 4.22 -23.12 6.46
C PRO A 119 4.86 -23.40 7.83
N ASP A 120 4.35 -24.42 8.53
CA ASP A 120 4.80 -24.80 9.89
C ASP A 120 6.33 -24.99 9.99
N SER A 121 6.96 -25.56 8.97
CA SER A 121 8.40 -25.77 8.90
C SER A 121 9.23 -24.49 8.95
N LYS A 122 8.60 -23.32 8.77
CA LYS A 122 9.24 -22.00 8.82
C LYS A 122 9.06 -21.31 10.17
N ILE A 123 8.37 -21.93 11.10
CA ILE A 123 8.13 -21.41 12.45
C ILE A 123 8.88 -22.31 13.42
N THR A 124 9.89 -21.74 14.09
CA THR A 124 10.78 -22.47 15.02
C THR A 124 10.87 -21.72 16.34
N ALA A 125 11.37 -22.36 17.39
CA ALA A 125 11.56 -21.71 18.68
C ALA A 125 12.79 -22.27 19.40
N SER A 126 13.28 -21.56 20.40
CA SER A 126 14.38 -22.01 21.26
C SER A 126 14.03 -23.25 22.07
N SER A 127 12.80 -23.33 22.56
CA SER A 127 12.28 -24.48 23.32
C SER A 127 10.76 -24.58 23.19
N TYR A 128 10.22 -25.78 23.36
CA TYR A 128 8.78 -26.06 23.37
C TYR A 128 8.49 -27.50 23.86
N SER A 129 7.22 -27.80 24.12
CA SER A 129 6.72 -29.17 24.29
C SER A 129 5.72 -29.52 23.20
N ALA A 130 5.31 -30.79 23.11
CA ALA A 130 4.34 -31.24 22.12
C ALA A 130 2.98 -30.50 22.21
N SER A 131 2.63 -29.94 23.37
CA SER A 131 1.39 -29.18 23.56
C SER A 131 1.48 -27.70 23.16
N TYR A 132 2.69 -27.20 22.89
CA TYR A 132 3.00 -25.80 22.66
C TYR A 132 3.95 -25.62 21.46
N LEU A 133 3.67 -26.31 20.35
CA LEU A 133 4.51 -26.22 19.16
C LEU A 133 4.65 -24.78 18.65
N PRO A 134 5.78 -24.39 18.05
CA PRO A 134 5.94 -23.06 17.46
C PRO A 134 4.85 -22.73 16.44
N SER A 135 4.41 -23.71 15.66
CA SER A 135 3.32 -23.52 14.69
C SER A 135 1.96 -23.20 15.32
N TYR A 136 1.79 -23.39 16.63
CA TYR A 136 0.57 -22.98 17.34
C TYR A 136 0.54 -21.47 17.63
N ALA A 137 1.63 -20.75 17.37
CA ALA A 137 1.73 -19.30 17.56
C ALA A 137 1.02 -18.48 16.47
N ARG A 138 0.11 -19.05 15.68
CA ARG A 138 -0.59 -18.32 14.63
C ARG A 138 -1.72 -17.48 15.24
N LEU A 139 -1.84 -16.22 14.80
CA LEU A 139 -2.91 -15.33 15.24
C LEU A 139 -4.28 -15.98 15.04
N ASN A 140 -5.22 -15.76 15.97
CA ASN A 140 -6.58 -16.31 15.99
C ASN A 140 -6.71 -17.84 15.95
N ALA A 141 -5.61 -18.58 15.84
CA ALA A 141 -5.62 -20.03 15.89
C ALA A 141 -5.81 -20.52 17.33
N ALA A 142 -6.73 -21.47 17.55
CA ALA A 142 -6.93 -22.13 18.83
C ALA A 142 -6.30 -23.52 18.81
N LEU A 143 -5.00 -23.58 18.49
CA LEU A 143 -4.25 -24.84 18.35
C LEU A 143 -3.54 -25.23 19.65
N GLY A 144 -3.41 -26.54 19.87
CA GLY A 144 -2.79 -27.10 21.09
C GLY A 144 -3.43 -26.54 22.36
N ASN A 145 -2.60 -26.09 23.29
CA ASN A 145 -3.05 -25.41 24.51
C ASN A 145 -3.25 -23.90 24.33
N GLY A 146 -3.49 -23.43 23.10
CA GLY A 146 -3.91 -22.06 22.77
C GLY A 146 -2.81 -21.11 22.31
N GLY A 147 -1.64 -21.61 21.95
CA GLY A 147 -0.50 -20.84 21.44
C GLY A 147 0.83 -21.55 21.63
N TRP A 148 1.92 -20.90 21.23
CA TRP A 148 3.29 -21.33 21.59
C TRP A 148 3.68 -20.76 22.95
N THR A 149 4.53 -21.49 23.66
CA THR A 149 5.30 -21.01 24.80
C THR A 149 6.55 -21.87 24.97
N ALA A 150 7.58 -21.30 25.59
CA ALA A 150 8.80 -22.01 25.95
C ALA A 150 8.53 -23.13 26.97
N ASN A 151 9.36 -24.17 26.92
CA ASN A 151 9.32 -25.23 27.93
C ASN A 151 10.75 -25.57 28.42
N PRO A 152 11.10 -25.26 29.68
CA PRO A 152 10.28 -24.55 30.68
C PRO A 152 9.97 -23.09 30.28
N ASN A 153 9.01 -22.46 30.95
CA ASN A 153 8.58 -21.09 30.69
C ASN A 153 9.66 -20.06 31.14
N THR A 154 10.76 -19.96 30.38
CA THR A 154 11.98 -19.20 30.73
C THR A 154 12.13 -17.90 29.92
N LEU A 155 12.48 -16.79 30.59
CA LEU A 155 12.75 -15.52 29.91
C LEU A 155 14.01 -15.61 29.05
N GLY A 156 13.97 -14.96 27.88
CA GLY A 156 15.06 -15.03 26.90
C GLY A 156 14.85 -16.12 25.84
N ASP A 157 13.91 -17.04 26.04
CA ASP A 157 13.41 -17.89 24.96
C ASP A 157 12.77 -17.05 23.85
N TRP A 158 12.76 -17.61 22.65
CA TRP A 158 12.32 -16.93 21.45
C TRP A 158 11.51 -17.85 20.55
N ILE A 159 10.60 -17.23 19.79
CA ILE A 159 9.99 -17.82 18.60
C ILE A 159 10.53 -17.10 17.36
N GLN A 160 10.80 -17.85 16.30
CA GLN A 160 11.40 -17.37 15.06
C GLN A 160 10.54 -17.74 13.87
N VAL A 161 10.44 -16.81 12.93
CA VAL A 161 9.78 -17.01 11.63
C VAL A 161 10.80 -16.79 10.51
N ASP A 162 10.94 -17.77 9.61
CA ASP A 162 11.68 -17.65 8.34
C ASP A 162 10.73 -17.23 7.21
N LEU A 163 10.83 -15.97 6.76
CA LEU A 163 10.03 -15.42 5.68
C LEU A 163 10.48 -15.89 4.29
N SER A 164 11.49 -16.76 4.21
CA SER A 164 12.11 -17.33 3.01
C SER A 164 12.83 -16.34 2.10
N LYS A 165 12.42 -15.07 2.09
CA LYS A 165 13.06 -13.95 1.38
C LYS A 165 13.16 -12.76 2.32
N VAL A 166 14.11 -11.87 2.04
CA VAL A 166 14.17 -10.58 2.73
C VAL A 166 12.85 -9.86 2.47
N THR A 167 12.21 -9.45 3.55
CA THR A 167 10.87 -8.88 3.56
C THR A 167 10.91 -7.62 4.42
N ARG A 168 10.16 -6.59 4.02
CA ARG A 168 9.97 -5.40 4.84
C ARG A 168 8.83 -5.65 5.82
N ILE A 169 9.16 -5.77 7.09
CA ILE A 169 8.25 -6.02 8.21
C ILE A 169 7.94 -4.67 8.87
N THR A 170 6.67 -4.29 8.89
CA THR A 170 6.19 -2.96 9.30
C THR A 170 5.35 -2.99 10.57
N ALA A 171 4.80 -4.15 10.92
CA ALA A 171 4.10 -4.33 12.18
C ALA A 171 4.09 -5.80 12.60
N ILE A 172 3.81 -6.01 13.88
CA ILE A 172 3.54 -7.33 14.45
C ILE A 172 2.26 -7.24 15.27
N ALA A 173 1.39 -8.24 15.15
CA ALA A 173 0.27 -8.41 16.07
C ALA A 173 0.57 -9.55 17.02
N THR A 174 0.19 -9.39 18.29
CA THR A 174 0.29 -10.42 19.33
C THR A 174 -1.07 -10.67 19.97
N GLN A 175 -1.29 -11.91 20.41
CA GLN A 175 -2.52 -12.36 21.06
C GLN A 175 -2.17 -13.42 22.12
N GLY A 176 -2.81 -13.34 23.29
CA GLY A 176 -2.67 -14.35 24.35
C GLY A 176 -3.48 -15.62 24.09
N ARG A 177 -3.70 -16.43 25.13
CA ARG A 177 -4.58 -17.60 25.08
C ARG A 177 -6.03 -17.21 25.35
N GLN A 178 -6.91 -17.53 24.40
CA GLN A 178 -8.36 -17.28 24.48
C GLN A 178 -8.96 -17.88 25.76
N GLY A 179 -9.82 -17.10 26.45
CA GLY A 179 -10.58 -17.55 27.62
C GLY A 179 -9.73 -17.87 28.85
N SER A 180 -8.48 -17.41 28.90
CA SER A 180 -7.56 -17.68 30.01
C SER A 180 -6.80 -16.42 30.42
N SER A 181 -6.10 -16.52 31.56
CA SER A 181 -5.24 -15.46 32.06
C SER A 181 -3.78 -15.55 31.60
N TYR A 182 -3.50 -16.14 30.44
CA TYR A 182 -2.14 -16.39 29.94
C TYR A 182 -1.80 -15.54 28.70
N TRP A 183 -0.81 -14.65 28.83
CA TRP A 183 -0.34 -13.81 27.73
C TRP A 183 1.03 -13.19 28.00
N VAL A 184 1.71 -12.81 26.91
CA VAL A 184 2.90 -11.97 26.93
C VAL A 184 2.48 -10.50 27.04
N LYS A 185 2.99 -9.78 28.04
CA LYS A 185 2.71 -8.35 28.27
C LYS A 185 3.66 -7.43 27.52
N THR A 186 4.93 -7.82 27.43
CA THR A 186 5.95 -7.07 26.68
C THR A 186 6.94 -8.03 26.05
N TYR A 187 7.55 -7.61 24.94
CA TYR A 187 8.54 -8.39 24.20
C TYR A 187 9.59 -7.48 23.57
N SER A 188 10.69 -8.06 23.11
CA SER A 188 11.63 -7.41 22.19
C SER A 188 11.73 -8.21 20.90
N LEU A 189 12.30 -7.60 19.86
CA LEU A 189 12.50 -8.25 18.58
C LEU A 189 13.99 -8.38 18.26
N GLN A 190 14.34 -9.46 17.59
CA GLN A 190 15.61 -9.64 16.91
C GLN A 190 15.35 -9.99 15.45
N TYR A 191 16.27 -9.64 14.55
CA TYR A 191 16.13 -9.95 13.13
C TYR A 191 17.47 -10.29 12.49
N SER A 192 17.42 -11.04 11.39
CA SER A 192 18.59 -11.54 10.68
C SER A 192 18.30 -11.81 9.20
N ASP A 193 19.32 -11.69 8.36
CA ASP A 193 19.26 -12.08 6.94
C ASP A 193 19.70 -13.53 6.71
N ASP A 194 20.60 -14.05 7.56
CA ASP A 194 21.24 -15.36 7.42
C ASP A 194 20.69 -16.42 8.39
N GLY A 195 19.97 -16.03 9.44
CA GLY A 195 19.41 -16.93 10.44
C GLY A 195 20.39 -17.36 11.53
N THR A 196 21.58 -16.74 11.58
CA THR A 196 22.65 -17.01 12.55
C THR A 196 23.07 -15.74 13.30
N ASN A 197 23.28 -14.63 12.60
CA ASN A 197 23.69 -13.35 13.16
C ASN A 197 22.46 -12.47 13.36
N PHE A 198 21.99 -12.39 14.60
CA PHE A 198 20.80 -11.61 14.95
C PHE A 198 21.18 -10.22 15.49
N LYS A 199 20.42 -9.22 15.07
CA LYS A 199 20.49 -7.84 15.55
C LYS A 199 19.26 -7.54 16.39
N ASP A 200 19.44 -6.83 17.48
CA ASP A 200 18.30 -6.34 18.27
C ASP A 200 17.60 -5.17 17.56
N TYR A 201 16.27 -5.21 17.53
CA TYR A 201 15.47 -4.09 17.07
C TYR A 201 15.61 -2.90 18.03
N GLU A 202 16.06 -1.76 17.48
CA GLU A 202 16.29 -0.52 18.24
C GLU A 202 17.09 -0.74 19.55
N GLY A 203 18.15 -1.55 19.50
CA GLY A 203 19.00 -1.82 20.67
C GLY A 203 18.31 -2.64 21.78
N GLY A 204 17.27 -3.41 21.43
CA GLY A 204 16.54 -4.26 22.37
C GLY A 204 15.32 -3.58 22.97
N LYS A 205 14.75 -2.61 22.25
CA LYS A 205 13.56 -1.86 22.67
C LYS A 205 12.44 -2.81 23.12
N THR A 206 11.85 -2.48 24.26
CA THR A 206 10.70 -3.21 24.80
C THR A 206 9.43 -2.68 24.14
N LEU A 207 8.72 -3.57 23.46
CA LEU A 207 7.48 -3.31 22.77
C LEU A 207 6.28 -3.79 23.61
N PRO A 208 5.14 -3.07 23.55
CA PRO A 208 3.93 -3.48 24.25
C PRO A 208 3.31 -4.71 23.58
N GLY A 209 2.91 -5.68 24.39
CA GLY A 209 2.12 -6.84 23.98
C GLY A 209 0.70 -6.75 24.54
N ASN A 210 0.20 -7.85 25.07
CA ASN A 210 -1.20 -8.01 25.46
C ASN A 210 -1.46 -7.55 26.90
N SER A 211 -2.63 -6.95 27.12
CA SER A 211 -3.19 -6.66 28.44
C SER A 211 -4.21 -7.72 28.91
N GLU A 212 -4.67 -8.57 27.99
CA GLU A 212 -5.63 -9.67 28.24
C GLU A 212 -5.42 -10.84 27.24
N GLY A 213 -6.07 -11.97 27.48
CA GLY A 213 -5.82 -13.22 26.75
C GLY A 213 -6.41 -13.29 25.33
N SER A 214 -7.45 -12.51 25.02
CA SER A 214 -8.21 -12.69 23.76
C SER A 214 -8.01 -11.58 22.74
N THR A 215 -7.64 -10.35 23.14
CA THR A 215 -7.51 -9.25 22.20
C THR A 215 -6.20 -9.27 21.44
N VAL A 216 -6.30 -8.86 20.18
CA VAL A 216 -5.15 -8.68 19.30
C VAL A 216 -4.57 -7.29 19.54
N VAL A 217 -3.29 -7.23 19.87
CA VAL A 217 -2.54 -5.97 19.97
C VAL A 217 -1.59 -5.87 18.80
N LYS A 218 -1.78 -4.86 17.94
CA LYS A 218 -0.91 -4.59 16.80
C LYS A 218 0.06 -3.46 17.13
N THR A 219 1.35 -3.72 16.97
CA THR A 219 2.44 -2.76 17.20
C THR A 219 3.10 -2.45 15.87
N ASN A 220 3.05 -1.18 15.45
CA ASN A 220 3.79 -0.72 14.28
C ASN A 220 5.28 -0.57 14.62
N LEU A 221 6.13 -0.94 13.67
CA LEU A 221 7.58 -0.83 13.76
C LEU A 221 8.04 0.40 12.96
N ASP A 222 8.62 1.35 13.68
CA ASP A 222 9.25 2.53 13.11
C ASP A 222 10.62 2.72 13.79
N PRO A 223 11.73 2.46 13.07
CA PRO A 223 11.80 2.12 11.64
C PRO A 223 11.28 0.70 11.31
N ALA A 224 10.80 0.49 10.08
CA ALA A 224 10.47 -0.85 9.61
C ALA A 224 11.72 -1.74 9.52
N ILE A 225 11.56 -3.05 9.76
CA ILE A 225 12.65 -4.02 9.68
C ILE A 225 12.73 -4.56 8.25
N ALA A 226 13.92 -4.61 7.66
CA ALA A 226 14.18 -5.38 6.45
C ALA A 226 15.01 -6.61 6.83
N ALA A 227 14.40 -7.81 6.78
CA ALA A 227 15.05 -9.05 7.17
C ALA A 227 14.36 -10.27 6.57
N ARG A 228 15.06 -11.41 6.54
CA ARG A 228 14.46 -12.72 6.22
C ARG A 228 13.93 -13.42 7.46
N TYR A 229 14.63 -13.33 8.57
CA TYR A 229 14.29 -13.97 9.83
C TYR A 229 13.94 -12.93 10.87
N ILE A 230 12.88 -13.19 11.63
CA ILE A 230 12.50 -12.38 12.79
C ILE A 230 12.27 -13.28 13.99
N ARG A 231 12.73 -12.83 15.15
CA ARG A 231 12.52 -13.44 16.46
C ARG A 231 11.71 -12.51 17.34
N LEU A 232 10.74 -13.07 18.06
CA LEU A 232 10.07 -12.41 19.17
C LEU A 232 10.54 -13.05 20.47
N LEU A 233 11.00 -12.21 21.40
CA LEU A 233 11.52 -12.60 22.70
C LEU A 233 10.62 -12.02 23.81
N PRO A 234 9.80 -12.83 24.48
CA PRO A 234 9.00 -12.37 25.61
C PRO A 234 9.88 -11.77 26.72
N LYS A 235 9.46 -10.63 27.26
CA LYS A 235 10.16 -9.91 28.35
C LYS A 235 9.38 -9.92 29.66
N THR A 236 8.07 -9.73 29.59
CA THR A 236 7.18 -9.87 30.74
C THR A 236 5.87 -10.54 30.33
N TYR A 237 5.19 -11.19 31.27
CA TYR A 237 3.96 -11.94 31.01
C TYR A 237 3.01 -11.93 32.20
N HIS A 238 1.79 -12.40 31.97
CA HIS A 238 0.81 -12.65 33.00
C HIS A 238 0.57 -14.16 33.09
N ASN A 239 0.88 -14.76 34.24
CA ASN A 239 0.81 -16.20 34.55
C ASN A 239 1.66 -17.14 33.66
N HIS A 240 1.49 -17.14 32.33
CA HIS A 240 2.27 -17.96 31.39
C HIS A 240 2.56 -17.19 30.08
N MET A 241 3.71 -17.43 29.44
CA MET A 241 4.12 -16.76 28.18
C MET A 241 3.48 -17.40 26.95
N ILE A 242 2.15 -17.53 26.93
CA ILE A 242 1.46 -18.02 25.73
C ILE A 242 1.37 -16.89 24.71
N LEU A 243 1.75 -17.20 23.48
CA LEU A 243 1.81 -16.26 22.37
C LEU A 243 1.17 -16.85 21.11
N ARG A 244 0.37 -16.01 20.47
CA ARG A 244 -0.04 -16.08 19.07
C ARG A 244 0.33 -14.77 18.39
N MET A 245 0.67 -14.80 17.11
CA MET A 245 1.18 -13.63 16.40
C MET A 245 0.92 -13.67 14.89
N GLU A 246 0.94 -12.48 14.29
CA GLU A 246 0.95 -12.25 12.84
C GLU A 246 1.99 -11.17 12.51
N LEU A 247 2.65 -11.32 11.38
CA LEU A 247 3.60 -10.33 10.87
C LEU A 247 2.95 -9.57 9.72
N TYR A 248 3.17 -8.26 9.65
CA TYR A 248 2.67 -7.43 8.56
C TYR A 248 3.83 -6.80 7.79
N GLY A 249 3.69 -6.69 6.48
CA GLY A 249 4.77 -6.23 5.63
C GLY A 249 4.51 -6.39 4.14
N CYS A 250 5.60 -6.47 3.38
CA CYS A 250 5.63 -6.78 1.95
C CYS A 250 7.02 -7.28 1.54
N GLN A 251 7.08 -8.05 0.44
CA GLN A 251 8.36 -8.43 -0.16
C GLN A 251 9.06 -7.18 -0.73
N ILE A 252 10.38 -7.11 -0.60
CA ILE A 252 11.22 -6.06 -1.21
C ILE A 252 11.83 -6.51 -2.52
#